data_AF-A0A1A9KCT1-F1
#
_entry.id   AF-A0A1A9KCT1-F1
#
_cell.length_a   1.000
_cell.length_b   1.000
_cell.length_c   1.000
_cell.angle_alpha   90.00
_cell.angle_beta   90.00
_cell.angle_gamma   90.00
#
_symmetry.space_group_name_H-M   'P 1'
#
loop_
_entity.id
_entity.type
_entity.pdbx_description
1 polymer ?
#
loop_
_entity_poly.entity_id
_entity_poly.type
_entity_poly.pdbx_seq_one_letter_code
_entity_poly.pdbx_strand_id
1 'polypeptide(L)'
;MTQSRASEPARRILAHAGLRTSLPRLVVLSAFHEQDAYTVEELYQRLREPTNSITQACVQSTLRSLGRSGVLVRDAQRRYRLAPSFAMALNEEGEARRLQ
;
A
#
# COMPACT_ATOMS: atom_id res chain seq x y z
N MET A 1 8.02 -18.43 -10.54
CA MET A 1 8.03 -17.18 -9.75
C MET A 1 6.80 -16.35 -10.10
N THR A 2 5.67 -16.68 -9.50
CA THR A 2 4.39 -15.98 -9.69
C THR A 2 4.38 -14.69 -8.86
N GLN A 3 5.14 -13.69 -9.31
CA GLN A 3 5.05 -12.31 -8.80
C GLN A 3 3.71 -11.73 -9.30
N SER A 4 2.67 -12.15 -8.59
CA SER A 4 1.29 -12.31 -9.04
C SER A 4 0.59 -10.97 -9.27
N ARG A 5 -0.50 -10.99 -10.06
CA ARG A 5 -1.38 -9.86 -10.40
C ARG A 5 -1.77 -8.95 -9.21
N ALA A 6 -1.67 -9.45 -7.97
CA ALA A 6 -1.85 -8.69 -6.72
C ALA A 6 -0.91 -7.48 -6.55
N SER A 7 0.23 -7.44 -7.23
CA SER A 7 1.15 -6.27 -7.19
C SER A 7 0.86 -5.21 -8.25
N GLU A 8 -0.03 -5.48 -9.21
CA GLU A 8 -0.31 -4.59 -10.33
C GLU A 8 -0.90 -3.24 -9.91
N PRO A 9 -1.88 -3.18 -8.98
CA PRO A 9 -2.41 -1.90 -8.52
C PRO A 9 -1.37 -1.05 -7.81
N ALA A 10 -0.51 -1.68 -6.99
CA ALA A 10 0.58 -0.99 -6.31
C ALA A 10 1.58 -0.41 -7.31
N ARG A 11 1.91 -1.13 -8.39
CA ARG A 11 2.78 -0.62 -9.47
C ARG A 11 2.15 0.56 -10.20
N ARG A 12 0.85 0.48 -10.54
CA ARG A 12 0.11 1.58 -11.17
C ARG A 12 0.10 2.84 -10.30
N ILE A 13 -0.15 2.70 -8.99
CA ILE A 13 -0.12 3.81 -8.04
C ILE A 13 1.27 4.47 -8.01
N LEU A 14 2.33 3.66 -7.90
CA LEU A 14 3.70 4.18 -7.88
C LEU A 14 4.06 4.88 -9.19
N ALA A 15 3.69 4.32 -10.34
CA ALA A 15 3.91 4.93 -11.64
C ALA A 15 3.17 6.27 -11.77
N HIS A 16 1.88 6.32 -11.40
CA HIS A 16 1.08 7.54 -11.44
C HIS A 16 1.63 8.64 -10.50
N ALA A 17 2.18 8.24 -9.36
CA ALA A 17 2.84 9.15 -8.42
C ALA A 17 4.28 9.55 -8.82
N GLY A 18 4.80 9.06 -9.96
CA GLY A 18 6.18 9.31 -10.38
C GLY A 18 7.24 8.67 -9.46
N LEU A 19 6.86 7.64 -8.72
CA LEU A 19 7.73 6.97 -7.74
C LEU A 19 8.37 5.72 -8.32
N ARG A 20 9.65 5.50 -7.96
CA ARG A 20 10.33 4.24 -8.26
C ARG A 20 9.65 3.07 -7.53
N THR A 21 9.48 1.99 -8.27
CA THR A 21 9.05 0.70 -7.72
C THR A 21 10.14 0.11 -6.84
N SER A 22 9.78 -0.23 -5.60
CA SER A 22 10.65 -0.96 -4.67
C SER A 22 9.83 -2.00 -3.91
N LEU A 23 10.46 -3.08 -3.45
CA LEU A 23 9.78 -4.13 -2.72
C LEU A 23 9.03 -3.61 -1.47
N PRO A 24 9.61 -2.74 -0.61
CA PRO A 24 8.87 -2.18 0.53
C PRO A 24 7.62 -1.39 0.13
N ARG A 25 7.69 -0.60 -0.95
CA ARG A 25 6.54 0.18 -1.43
C ARG A 25 5.44 -0.71 -1.98
N LEU A 26 5.80 -1.75 -2.73
CA LEU A 26 4.86 -2.73 -3.25
C LEU A 26 4.15 -3.46 -2.11
N VAL A 27 4.92 -4.00 -1.16
CA VAL A 27 4.38 -4.74 0.00
C VAL A 27 3.46 -3.85 0.84
N VAL A 28 3.89 -2.62 1.14
CA VAL A 28 3.08 -1.65 1.90
C VAL A 28 1.79 -1.30 1.16
N LEU A 29 1.85 -0.96 -0.14
CA LEU A 29 0.66 -0.55 -0.89
C LEU A 29 -0.31 -1.69 -1.14
N SER A 30 0.18 -2.91 -1.39
CA SER A 30 -0.68 -4.09 -1.57
C SER A 30 -1.53 -4.38 -0.33
N ALA A 31 -1.07 -4.04 0.88
CA ALA A 31 -1.87 -4.22 2.10
C ALA A 31 -3.10 -3.32 2.17
N PHE A 32 -3.08 -2.14 1.55
CA PHE A 32 -4.23 -1.21 1.54
C PHE A 32 -5.35 -1.64 0.58
N HIS A 33 -5.16 -2.70 -0.20
CA HIS A 33 -6.24 -3.25 -1.03
C HIS A 33 -7.29 -4.00 -0.20
N GLU A 34 -6.90 -4.55 0.96
CA GLU A 34 -7.78 -5.36 1.80
C GLU A 34 -8.43 -4.58 2.95
N GLN A 35 -7.87 -3.41 3.30
CA GLN A 35 -8.37 -2.56 4.38
C GLN A 35 -8.01 -1.10 4.13
N ASP A 36 -8.92 -0.20 4.47
CA ASP A 36 -8.82 1.22 4.11
C ASP A 36 -7.78 2.02 4.90
N ALA A 37 -7.42 1.56 6.11
CA ALA A 37 -6.61 2.35 7.03
C ALA A 37 -5.75 1.51 7.98
N TYR A 38 -4.49 1.95 8.17
CA TYR A 38 -3.54 1.33 9.11
C TYR A 38 -2.70 2.36 9.86
N THR A 39 -2.52 2.16 11.17
CA THR A 39 -1.35 2.68 11.89
C THR A 39 -0.08 1.93 11.45
N VAL A 40 1.09 2.48 11.82
CA VAL A 40 2.39 1.82 11.57
C VAL A 40 2.44 0.43 12.22
N GLU A 41 1.92 0.31 13.44
CA GLU A 41 1.92 -0.93 14.20
C GLU A 41 0.97 -1.96 13.59
N GLU A 42 -0.29 -1.58 13.31
CA GLU A 42 -1.27 -2.47 12.67
C GLU A 42 -0.73 -3.00 11.33
N LEU A 43 -0.11 -2.13 10.50
CA LEU A 43 0.47 -2.56 9.23
C LEU A 43 1.69 -3.47 9.42
N TYR A 44 2.58 -3.15 10.36
CA TYR A 44 3.72 -4.01 10.64
C TYR A 44 3.29 -5.39 11.12
N GLN A 45 2.31 -5.49 12.02
CA GLN A 45 1.77 -6.76 12.50
C GLN A 45 1.13 -7.57 11.38
N ARG A 46 0.52 -6.90 10.40
CA ARG A 46 -0.05 -7.55 9.22
C ARG A 46 1.01 -8.07 8.25
N LEU A 47 2.06 -7.27 8.01
CA LEU A 47 3.09 -7.59 7.03
C LEU A 47 4.16 -8.54 7.54
N ARG A 48 4.28 -8.68 8.87
CA ARG A 48 5.24 -9.63 9.46
C ARG A 48 4.75 -11.04 9.14
N GLU A 49 5.54 -11.74 8.34
CA GLU A 49 5.41 -13.18 8.15
C GLU A 49 6.73 -13.81 8.58
N PRO A 50 6.73 -15.09 9.00
CA PRO A 50 7.96 -15.79 9.38
C PRO A 50 9.06 -15.73 8.31
N THR A 51 8.69 -15.57 7.04
CA THR A 51 9.57 -15.53 5.88
C THR A 51 9.87 -14.12 5.37
N ASN A 52 9.24 -13.08 5.93
CA ASN A 52 9.34 -11.71 5.44
C ASN A 52 10.19 -10.83 6.39
N SER A 53 11.30 -10.30 5.89
CA SER A 53 12.31 -9.57 6.68
C SER A 53 11.99 -8.08 6.90
N ILE A 54 10.74 -7.66 6.65
CA ILE A 54 10.36 -6.26 6.79
C ILE A 54 10.35 -5.84 8.26
N THR A 55 11.08 -4.76 8.58
CA THR A 55 11.13 -4.21 9.95
C THR A 55 10.06 -3.12 10.14
N GLN A 56 9.64 -2.90 11.38
CA GLN A 56 8.72 -1.80 11.70
C GLN A 56 9.27 -0.43 11.28
N ALA A 57 10.59 -0.22 11.41
CA ALA A 57 11.26 1.00 10.96
C ALA A 57 11.18 1.16 9.42
N CYS A 58 11.31 0.07 8.67
CA CYS A 58 11.12 0.07 7.21
C CYS A 58 9.69 0.44 6.82
N VAL A 59 8.68 -0.14 7.49
CA VAL A 59 7.26 0.20 7.30
C VAL A 59 7.05 1.69 7.58
N GLN A 60 7.53 2.19 8.72
CA GLN A 60 7.37 3.59 9.11
C GLN A 60 8.02 4.55 8.10
N SER A 61 9.24 4.26 7.66
CA SER A 61 9.95 5.06 6.65
C SER A 61 9.20 5.08 5.32
N THR A 62 8.71 3.92 4.90
CA THR A 62 7.96 3.76 3.64
C THR A 62 6.64 4.53 3.69
N LEU A 63 5.86 4.40 4.77
CA LEU A 63 4.61 5.16 4.97
C LEU A 63 4.85 6.66 4.96
N ARG A 64 5.91 7.14 5.63
CA ARG A 64 6.29 8.57 5.57
C ARG A 64 6.67 9.00 4.17
N SER A 65 7.44 8.20 3.43
CA SER A 65 7.82 8.51 2.04
C SER A 65 6.60 8.60 1.13
N LEU A 66 5.65 7.66 1.24
CA LEU A 66 4.41 7.65 0.47
C LEU A 66 3.44 8.76 0.89
N GLY A 67 3.47 9.15 2.16
CA GLY A 67 2.74 10.32 2.66
C GLY A 67 3.28 11.63 2.07
N ARG A 68 4.62 11.79 2.02
CA ARG A 68 5.27 12.97 1.43
C ARG A 68 5.02 13.11 -0.07
N SER A 69 4.75 12.01 -0.77
CA SER A 69 4.39 12.03 -2.19
C SER A 69 2.89 12.18 -2.45
N GLY A 70 2.07 12.33 -1.40
CA GLY A 70 0.61 12.46 -1.53
C GLY A 70 -0.11 11.15 -1.90
N VAL A 71 0.56 10.01 -1.91
CA VAL A 71 -0.06 8.71 -2.17
C VAL A 71 -0.89 8.25 -0.97
N LEU A 72 -0.39 8.53 0.23
CA LEU A 72 -1.09 8.26 1.47
C LEU A 72 -1.42 9.57 2.20
N VAL A 73 -2.58 9.61 2.84
CA VAL A 73 -2.96 10.64 3.80
C VAL A 73 -2.90 10.06 5.20
N ARG A 74 -2.53 10.88 6.19
CA ARG A 74 -2.50 10.47 7.59
C ARG A 74 -3.57 11.23 8.37
N ASP A 75 -4.46 10.52 9.05
CA ASP A 75 -5.52 11.12 9.86
C ASP A 75 -5.02 11.54 11.26
N ALA A 76 -5.91 12.20 12.02
CA ALA A 76 -5.61 12.68 13.37
C ALA A 76 -5.28 11.53 14.34
N GLN A 77 -5.81 10.33 14.09
CA GLN A 77 -5.54 9.10 14.83
C GLN A 77 -4.25 8.40 14.35
N ARG A 78 -3.45 9.09 13.52
CA ARG A 78 -2.16 8.62 12.99
C ARG A 78 -2.30 7.41 12.06
N ARG A 79 -3.48 7.12 11.55
CA ARG A 79 -3.70 6.07 10.54
C ARG A 79 -3.43 6.62 9.16
N TYR A 80 -2.73 5.82 8.36
CA TYR A 80 -2.51 6.07 6.96
C TYR A 80 -3.65 5.48 6.16
N ARG A 81 -4.05 6.16 5.09
CA ARG A 81 -5.04 5.73 4.11
C ARG A 81 -4.56 6.12 2.73
N LEU A 82 -5.03 5.46 1.68
CA LEU A 82 -4.80 5.95 0.32
C LEU A 82 -5.46 7.30 0.12
N ALA A 83 -4.76 8.20 -0.56
CA ALA A 83 -5.37 9.47 -0.93
C ALA A 83 -6.52 9.21 -1.94
N PRO A 84 -7.61 9.98 -1.90
CA PRO A 84 -8.77 9.75 -2.76
C PRO A 84 -8.43 9.68 -4.25
N SER A 85 -7.41 10.44 -4.70
CA SER A 85 -6.90 10.43 -6.08
C SER A 85 -6.33 9.08 -6.53
N PHE A 86 -5.90 8.23 -5.58
CA PHE A 86 -5.37 6.89 -5.85
C PHE A 86 -6.33 5.78 -5.45
N ALA A 87 -7.37 6.07 -4.65
CA ALA A 87 -8.38 5.10 -4.24
C ALA A 87 -9.18 4.56 -5.45
N MET A 88 -9.44 5.40 -6.45
CA MET A 88 -10.12 4.97 -7.69
C MET A 88 -9.29 3.96 -8.50
N ALA A 89 -7.96 4.09 -8.51
CA ALA A 89 -7.07 3.18 -9.24
C ALA A 89 -7.07 1.74 -8.70
N LEU A 90 -7.56 1.52 -7.48
CA LEU A 90 -7.75 0.20 -6.88
C LEU A 90 -9.16 -0.36 -7.09
N ASN A 91 -10.18 0.50 -7.21
CA ASN A 91 -11.57 0.09 -7.34
C ASN A 91 -11.93 -0.47 -8.72
N GLU A 92 -11.27 -0.02 -9.79
CA GLU A 92 -11.48 -0.56 -11.15
C GLU A 92 -11.26 -2.09 -11.22
N GLU A 93 -10.34 -2.65 -10.42
CA GLU A 93 -10.13 -4.09 -10.35
C GLU A 93 -11.01 -4.80 -9.31
N GLY A 94 -11.41 -4.10 -8.23
CA GLY A 94 -12.32 -4.63 -7.22
C GLY A 94 -13.74 -4.84 -7.74
N GLU A 95 -14.25 -3.93 -8.57
CA GLU A 95 -15.56 -4.07 -9.22
C GLU A 95 -15.54 -5.15 -10.31
N ALA A 96 -14.46 -5.25 -11.10
CA ALA A 96 -14.30 -6.31 -12.09
C ALA A 96 -14.33 -7.72 -11.48
N ARG A 97 -13.88 -7.89 -10.22
CA ARG A 97 -13.95 -9.15 -9.47
C ARG A 97 -15.30 -9.45 -8.83
N ARG A 98 -16.16 -8.45 -8.59
CA ARG A 98 -17.51 -8.66 -8.04
C ARG A 98 -18.54 -9.02 -9.11
N LEU A 99 -18.23 -8.75 -10.37
CA LEU A 99 -19.09 -8.99 -11.52
C LEU A 99 -18.74 -10.29 -12.29
N GLN A 100 -17.82 -11.09 -11.78
CA GLN A 100 -17.48 -12.44 -12.25
C GLN A 100 -17.90 -13.49 -11.22
#